data_AF-A0A432FWC4-F1
#
_entry.id   AF-A0A432FWC4-F1
#
_cell.length_a   1.000
_cell.length_b   1.000
_cell.length_c   1.000
_cell.angle_alpha   90.00
_cell.angle_beta   90.00
_cell.angle_gamma   90.00
#
_symmetry.space_group_name_H-M   'P 1'
#
loop_
_entity.id
_entity.type
_entity.pdbx_description
1 polymer ?
#
loop_
_entity_poly.entity_id
_entity_poly.type
_entity_poly.pdbx_seq_one_letter_code
_entity_poly.pdbx_strand_id
1 'polypeptide(L)'
;MTICLVDTSIFCNILEVPGRCQDKQRVVDELEQKIGEESNLLLPLAAIVETGNHIAHCTNGGARRKVAKRFVKQVRMAIEGTAPWVVTPLPGKSDWLTWLEEFPDTAMRGVGIGDLSILKAFEQQCRLHPMRRVMIWSLDVALDGYDRAPRRT
;
A
#
# COMPACT_ATOMS: atom_id res chain seq x y z
N MET A 1 1.88 -5.89 -17.97
CA MET A 1 1.59 -6.09 -16.54
C MET A 1 2.40 -5.13 -15.67
N THR A 2 1.72 -4.25 -14.95
CA THR A 2 2.29 -3.30 -13.99
C THR A 2 2.45 -3.95 -12.62
N ILE A 3 3.43 -3.53 -11.82
CA ILE A 3 3.52 -3.83 -10.38
C ILE A 3 3.07 -2.58 -9.64
N CYS A 4 2.14 -2.74 -8.70
CA CYS A 4 1.47 -1.62 -8.04
C CYS A 4 1.48 -1.85 -6.54
N LEU A 5 2.24 -1.03 -5.80
CA LEU A 5 2.21 -1.06 -4.34
C LEU A 5 0.99 -0.26 -3.86
N VAL A 6 0.12 -0.89 -3.07
CA VAL A 6 -1.12 -0.31 -2.57
C VAL A 6 -0.84 0.42 -1.25
N ASP A 7 -1.03 1.73 -1.24
CA ASP A 7 -0.86 2.55 -0.04
C ASP A 7 -2.07 2.46 0.92
N THR A 8 -1.87 2.90 2.18
CA THR A 8 -2.89 3.03 3.23
C THR A 8 -4.11 3.82 2.75
N SER A 9 -3.92 4.95 2.05
CA SER A 9 -5.02 5.80 1.59
C SER A 9 -5.97 5.05 0.65
N ILE A 10 -5.43 4.26 -0.27
CA ILE A 10 -6.20 3.41 -1.18
C ILE A 10 -6.90 2.29 -0.43
N PHE A 11 -6.19 1.59 0.45
CA PHE A 11 -6.77 0.47 1.17
C PHE A 11 -7.88 0.90 2.14
N CYS A 12 -7.76 2.08 2.76
CA CYS A 12 -8.82 2.70 3.55
C CYS A 12 -10.08 2.98 2.72
N ASN A 13 -9.93 3.48 1.49
CA ASN A 13 -11.07 3.69 0.57
C ASN A 13 -11.77 2.38 0.21
N ILE A 14 -11.01 1.34 -0.15
CA ILE A 14 -11.53 0.00 -0.49
C ILE A 14 -12.30 -0.61 0.69
N LEU A 15 -11.79 -0.45 1.91
CA LEU A 15 -12.41 -0.99 3.12
C LEU A 15 -13.53 -0.11 3.70
N GLU A 16 -13.75 1.07 3.11
CA GLU A 16 -14.67 2.09 3.58
C GLU A 16 -14.41 2.46 5.04
N VAL A 17 -13.15 2.80 5.36
CA VAL A 17 -12.76 3.25 6.71
C VAL A 17 -13.39 4.63 6.96
N PRO A 18 -14.22 4.79 8.01
CA PRO A 18 -14.88 6.07 8.31
C PRO A 18 -13.90 7.24 8.40
N GLY A 19 -14.20 8.32 7.68
CA GLY A 19 -13.35 9.52 7.62
C GLY A 19 -12.10 9.38 6.73
N ARG A 20 -11.90 8.23 6.07
CA ARG A 20 -10.75 7.94 5.19
C ARG A 20 -11.17 7.22 3.90
N CYS A 21 -12.39 7.45 3.43
CA CYS A 21 -12.94 6.81 2.24
C CYS A 21 -13.70 7.78 1.32
N GLN A 22 -13.22 9.02 1.23
CA GLN A 22 -13.85 10.11 0.49
C GLN A 22 -13.83 9.86 -1.03
N ASP A 23 -12.85 9.11 -1.52
CA ASP A 23 -12.59 8.85 -2.94
C ASP A 23 -13.00 7.43 -3.36
N LYS A 24 -13.89 6.79 -2.59
CA LYS A 24 -14.25 5.38 -2.76
C LYS A 24 -14.59 5.03 -4.21
N GLN A 25 -15.44 5.81 -4.87
CA GLN A 25 -15.89 5.49 -6.23
C GLN A 25 -14.71 5.46 -7.19
N ARG A 26 -13.91 6.53 -7.20
CA ARG A 26 -12.69 6.62 -8.00
C ARG A 26 -11.74 5.44 -7.73
N VAL A 27 -11.50 5.12 -6.47
CA VAL A 27 -10.60 4.02 -6.09
C VAL A 27 -11.13 2.64 -6.54
N VAL A 28 -12.45 2.43 -6.49
CA VAL A 28 -13.06 1.18 -6.98
C VAL A 28 -12.95 1.09 -8.50
N ASP A 29 -13.21 2.18 -9.23
CA ASP A 29 -13.07 2.20 -10.70
C ASP A 29 -11.61 1.93 -11.11
N GLU A 30 -10.64 2.55 -10.43
CA GLU A 30 -9.20 2.32 -10.64
C GLU A 30 -8.80 0.87 -10.27
N LEU A 31 -9.42 0.26 -9.25
CA LEU A 31 -9.18 -1.14 -8.90
C LEU A 31 -9.64 -2.08 -10.02
N GLU A 32 -10.85 -1.87 -10.55
CA GLU A 32 -11.41 -2.67 -11.64
C GLU A 32 -10.53 -2.58 -12.89
N GLN A 33 -10.04 -1.37 -13.23
CA GLN A 33 -9.09 -1.19 -14.31
C GLN A 33 -7.80 -2.00 -14.07
N LYS A 34 -7.19 -1.89 -12.88
CA LYS A 34 -5.94 -2.59 -12.57
C LYS A 34 -6.08 -4.11 -12.61
N ILE A 35 -7.24 -4.64 -12.19
CA ILE A 35 -7.58 -6.05 -12.32
C ILE A 35 -7.70 -6.45 -13.80
N GLY A 36 -8.40 -5.65 -14.61
CA GLY A 36 -8.54 -5.89 -16.05
C GLY A 36 -7.20 -5.82 -16.82
N GLU A 37 -6.25 -5.02 -16.34
CA GLU A 37 -4.88 -4.93 -16.89
C GLU A 37 -3.92 -6.03 -16.37
N GLU A 38 -4.42 -6.97 -15.56
CA GLU A 38 -3.63 -8.02 -14.90
C GLU A 38 -2.42 -7.44 -14.14
N SER A 39 -2.62 -6.31 -13.47
CA SER A 39 -1.59 -5.68 -12.64
C SER A 39 -1.33 -6.52 -11.39
N ASN A 40 -0.06 -6.66 -11.01
CA ASN A 40 0.28 -7.24 -9.71
C ASN A 40 0.11 -6.18 -8.62
N LEU A 41 -0.99 -6.27 -7.88
CA LEU A 41 -1.21 -5.43 -6.71
C LEU A 41 -0.47 -6.03 -5.51
N LEU A 42 0.44 -5.26 -4.93
CA LEU A 42 1.20 -5.64 -3.76
C LEU A 42 0.71 -4.84 -2.56
N LEU A 43 0.36 -5.50 -1.46
CA LEU A 43 -0.11 -4.86 -0.23
C LEU A 43 1.05 -4.81 0.79
N PRO A 44 1.69 -3.63 1.01
CA PRO A 44 2.80 -3.49 1.93
C PRO A 44 2.39 -3.70 3.38
N LEU A 45 3.32 -4.17 4.22
CA LEU A 45 3.08 -4.33 5.66
C LEU A 45 2.67 -3.01 6.34
N ALA A 46 3.30 -1.89 5.97
CA ALA A 46 2.94 -0.58 6.51
C ALA A 46 1.48 -0.23 6.25
N ALA A 47 0.99 -0.43 5.01
CA ALA A 47 -0.40 -0.20 4.67
C ALA A 47 -1.38 -1.04 5.50
N ILE A 48 -1.02 -2.30 5.78
CA ILE A 48 -1.82 -3.19 6.65
C ILE A 48 -1.85 -2.65 8.08
N VAL A 49 -0.70 -2.29 8.65
CA VAL A 49 -0.57 -1.83 10.03
C VAL A 49 -1.28 -0.49 10.24
N GLU A 50 -1.05 0.48 9.35
CA GLU A 50 -1.64 1.82 9.44
C GLU A 50 -3.16 1.79 9.23
N THR A 51 -3.63 1.00 8.26
CA THR A 51 -5.07 0.81 8.07
C THR A 51 -5.72 0.19 9.31
N GLY A 52 -5.08 -0.82 9.91
CA GLY A 52 -5.53 -1.39 11.18
C GLY A 52 -5.61 -0.35 12.30
N ASN A 53 -4.62 0.53 12.38
CA ASN A 53 -4.58 1.62 13.36
C ASN A 53 -5.70 2.65 13.12
N HIS A 54 -5.97 3.04 11.88
CA HIS A 54 -7.08 3.93 11.54
C HIS A 54 -8.44 3.34 11.90
N ILE A 55 -8.63 2.03 11.69
CA ILE A 55 -9.86 1.33 12.09
C ILE A 55 -10.03 1.37 13.61
N ALA A 56 -8.98 1.11 14.39
CA ALA A 56 -9.05 1.10 15.85
C ALA A 56 -9.50 2.45 16.44
N HIS A 57 -9.07 3.55 15.80
CA HIS A 57 -9.36 4.93 16.18
C HIS A 57 -10.71 5.47 15.65
N CYS A 58 -11.50 4.67 14.94
CA CYS A 58 -12.85 5.05 14.57
C CYS A 58 -13.74 5.29 15.80
N THR A 59 -14.44 6.42 15.84
CA THR A 59 -15.27 6.84 16.99
C THR A 59 -16.52 5.98 17.19
N ASN A 60 -17.18 5.58 16.10
CA ASN A 60 -18.36 4.70 16.16
C ASN A 60 -17.95 3.23 16.30
N GLY A 61 -18.24 2.62 17.44
CA GLY A 61 -17.87 1.23 17.75
C GLY A 61 -18.49 0.18 16.81
N GLY A 62 -19.72 0.41 16.32
CA GLY A 62 -20.38 -0.47 15.36
C GLY A 62 -19.71 -0.43 13.98
N ALA A 63 -19.43 0.78 13.48
CA ALA A 63 -18.68 0.98 12.25
C ALA A 63 -17.27 0.37 12.34
N ARG A 64 -16.56 0.62 13.45
CA ARG A 64 -15.26 0.01 13.74
C ARG A 64 -15.29 -1.51 13.62
N ARG A 65 -16.26 -2.18 14.25
CA ARG A 65 -16.39 -3.65 14.17
C ARG A 65 -16.69 -4.13 12.75
N LYS A 66 -17.54 -3.42 12.00
CA LYS A 66 -17.87 -3.77 10.61
C LYS A 66 -16.64 -3.67 9.71
N VAL A 67 -15.89 -2.56 9.80
CA VAL A 67 -14.70 -2.32 8.99
C VAL A 67 -13.59 -3.29 9.36
N ALA A 68 -13.36 -3.57 10.65
CA ALA A 68 -12.39 -4.55 11.11
C ALA A 68 -12.65 -5.95 10.53
N LYS A 69 -13.92 -6.38 10.41
CA LYS A 69 -14.26 -7.65 9.75
C LYS A 69 -13.90 -7.66 8.26
N ARG A 70 -14.15 -6.54 7.54
CA ARG A 70 -13.73 -6.41 6.13
C ARG A 70 -12.21 -6.43 5.98
N PHE A 71 -11.51 -5.70 6.84
CA PHE A 71 -10.05 -5.69 6.90
C PHE A 71 -9.50 -7.11 7.06
N VAL A 72 -9.97 -7.85 8.06
CA VAL A 72 -9.54 -9.25 8.29
C VAL A 72 -9.81 -10.14 7.09
N LYS A 73 -11.00 -10.02 6.46
CA LYS A 73 -11.32 -10.76 5.25
C LYS A 73 -10.32 -10.47 4.13
N GLN A 74 -10.08 -9.20 3.83
CA GLN A 74 -9.24 -8.78 2.71
C GLN A 74 -7.75 -9.10 2.92
N VAL A 75 -7.24 -8.92 4.14
CA VAL A 75 -5.84 -9.26 4.45
C VAL A 75 -5.63 -10.77 4.47
N ARG A 76 -6.60 -11.56 4.95
CA ARG A 76 -6.53 -13.03 4.85
C ARG A 76 -6.48 -13.48 3.40
N MET A 77 -7.37 -12.97 2.55
CA MET A 77 -7.37 -13.29 1.13
C MET A 77 -6.05 -12.88 0.45
N ALA A 78 -5.42 -11.77 0.88
CA ALA A 78 -4.12 -11.34 0.39
C ALA A 78 -2.98 -12.32 0.73
N ILE A 79 -3.02 -12.88 1.94
CA ILE A 79 -2.04 -13.87 2.42
C ILE A 79 -2.24 -15.21 1.71
N GLU A 80 -3.51 -15.61 1.51
CA GLU A 80 -3.89 -16.86 0.85
C GLU A 80 -3.80 -16.78 -0.69
N GLY A 81 -3.53 -15.60 -1.26
CA GLY A 81 -3.44 -15.40 -2.71
C GLY A 81 -4.78 -15.47 -3.45
N THR A 82 -5.89 -15.22 -2.75
CA THR A 82 -7.27 -15.24 -3.29
C THR A 82 -7.88 -13.86 -3.45
N ALA A 83 -7.13 -12.80 -3.13
CA ALA A 83 -7.46 -11.40 -3.40
C ALA A 83 -6.78 -10.93 -4.70
N PRO A 84 -7.25 -9.81 -5.27
CA PRO A 84 -6.55 -9.15 -6.38
C PRO A 84 -5.16 -8.60 -5.97
N TRP A 85 -4.86 -8.53 -4.67
CA TRP A 85 -3.56 -8.15 -4.13
C TRP A 85 -2.90 -9.28 -3.33
N VAL A 86 -1.57 -9.22 -3.26
CA VAL A 86 -0.71 -10.15 -2.49
C VAL A 86 0.14 -9.35 -1.51
N VAL A 87 0.32 -9.85 -0.28
CA VAL A 87 1.16 -9.16 0.71
C VAL A 87 2.62 -9.11 0.26
N THR A 88 3.30 -7.98 0.44
CA THR A 88 4.74 -7.88 0.16
C THR A 88 5.54 -8.83 1.06
N PRO A 89 6.74 -9.29 0.63
CA PRO A 89 7.66 -9.96 1.54
C PRO A 89 7.89 -9.16 2.83
N LEU A 90 7.99 -9.85 3.96
CA LEU A 90 8.27 -9.20 5.24
C LEU A 90 9.73 -8.72 5.28
N PRO A 91 10.00 -7.52 5.84
CA PRO A 91 11.35 -7.00 5.96
C PRO A 91 12.18 -7.84 6.92
N GLY A 92 13.44 -8.09 6.54
CA GLY A 92 14.45 -8.69 7.39
C GLY A 92 15.18 -7.68 8.27
N LYS A 93 16.09 -8.17 9.13
CA LYS A 93 16.89 -7.29 10.02
C LYS A 93 17.72 -6.27 9.23
N SER A 94 18.29 -6.67 8.10
CA SER A 94 19.10 -5.77 7.26
C SER A 94 18.26 -4.63 6.69
N ASP A 95 17.03 -4.90 6.26
CA ASP A 95 16.14 -3.87 5.71
C ASP A 95 15.85 -2.82 6.78
N TRP A 96 15.54 -3.25 8.00
CA TRP A 96 15.33 -2.34 9.14
C TRP A 96 16.56 -1.48 9.45
N LEU A 97 17.77 -2.02 9.41
CA LEU A 97 18.98 -1.24 9.66
C LEU A 97 19.14 -0.14 8.61
N THR A 98 18.95 -0.46 7.32
CA THR A 98 18.96 0.53 6.25
C THR A 98 17.87 1.60 6.43
N TRP A 99 16.65 1.20 6.81
CA TRP A 99 15.57 2.17 7.04
C TRP A 99 15.89 3.13 8.19
N LEU A 100 16.47 2.62 9.28
CA LEU A 100 16.84 3.43 10.43
C LEU A 100 17.98 4.41 10.13
N GLU A 101 18.93 4.03 9.26
CA GLU A 101 20.00 4.92 8.79
C GLU A 101 19.43 6.08 7.95
N GLU A 102 18.45 5.81 7.09
CA GLU A 102 17.84 6.84 6.22
C GLU A 102 16.69 7.62 6.88
N PHE A 103 16.15 7.12 8.00
CA PHE A 103 14.97 7.70 8.63
C PHE A 103 15.14 9.16 9.08
N PRO A 104 16.26 9.58 9.70
CA PRO A 104 16.42 10.98 10.10
C PRO A 104 16.24 11.99 8.94
N ASP A 105 16.78 11.68 7.76
CA ASP A 105 16.71 12.55 6.59
C ASP A 105 15.33 12.56 5.93
N THR A 106 14.61 11.43 5.99
CA THR A 106 13.23 11.34 5.50
C THR A 106 12.25 11.99 6.47
N ALA A 107 12.46 11.86 7.78
CA ALA A 107 11.68 12.53 8.81
C ALA A 107 11.79 14.07 8.70
N MET A 108 12.97 14.61 8.37
CA MET A 108 13.15 16.04 8.10
C MET A 108 12.33 16.54 6.89
N ARG A 109 11.89 15.63 6.02
CA ARG A 109 11.00 15.90 4.88
C ARG A 109 9.53 15.60 5.18
N GLY A 110 9.21 15.24 6.43
CA GLY A 110 7.85 14.89 6.85
C GLY A 110 7.39 13.48 6.47
N VAL A 111 8.31 12.61 6.03
CA VAL A 111 7.99 11.24 5.61
C VAL A 111 8.12 10.29 6.80
N GLY A 112 7.07 9.52 7.08
CA GLY A 112 7.06 8.56 8.17
C GLY A 112 7.89 7.31 7.88
N ILE A 113 8.24 6.54 8.92
CA ILE A 113 8.92 5.24 8.75
C ILE A 113 8.06 4.24 7.95
N GLY A 114 6.73 4.35 8.04
CA GLY A 114 5.77 3.57 7.26
C GLY A 114 5.90 3.88 5.77
N ASP A 115 5.78 5.14 5.39
CA ASP A 115 5.97 5.61 4.00
C ASP A 115 7.36 5.26 3.46
N LEU A 116 8.41 5.44 4.27
CA LEU A 116 9.77 5.03 3.92
C LEU A 116 9.83 3.54 3.58
N SER A 117 9.15 2.68 4.36
CA SER A 117 9.12 1.24 4.07
C SER A 117 8.42 0.91 2.76
N ILE A 118 7.37 1.66 2.38
CA ILE A 118 6.68 1.51 1.09
C ILE A 118 7.59 1.95 -0.05
N LEU A 119 8.29 3.08 0.11
CA LEU A 119 9.29 3.58 -0.84
C LEU A 119 10.41 2.57 -1.05
N LYS A 120 10.92 1.95 0.02
CA LYS A 120 11.95 0.91 -0.06
C LYS A 120 11.45 -0.35 -0.76
N ALA A 121 10.20 -0.75 -0.51
CA ALA A 121 9.57 -1.83 -1.25
C ALA A 121 9.43 -1.48 -2.75
N PHE A 122 9.07 -0.24 -3.08
CA PHE A 122 9.02 0.25 -4.46
C PHE A 122 10.40 0.19 -5.14
N GLU A 123 11.46 0.67 -4.49
CA GLU A 123 12.84 0.61 -4.99
C GLU A 123 13.29 -0.83 -5.23
N GLN A 124 12.95 -1.74 -4.30
CA GLN A 124 13.25 -3.16 -4.44
C GLN A 124 12.51 -3.77 -5.65
N GLN A 125 11.21 -3.52 -5.81
CA GLN A 125 10.46 -4.01 -6.97
C GLN A 125 11.00 -3.44 -8.28
N CYS A 126 11.42 -2.17 -8.26
CA CYS A 126 12.11 -1.57 -9.39
C CYS A 126 13.38 -2.37 -9.75
N ARG A 127 14.25 -2.64 -8.78
CA ARG A 127 15.50 -3.38 -9.01
C ARG A 127 15.26 -4.80 -9.52
N LEU A 128 14.26 -5.50 -8.98
CA LEU A 128 13.93 -6.87 -9.36
C LEU A 128 13.27 -6.97 -10.74
N HIS A 129 12.55 -5.93 -11.17
CA HIS A 129 11.73 -5.96 -12.38
C HIS A 129 12.03 -4.78 -13.31
N PRO A 130 13.27 -4.62 -13.85
CA PRO A 130 13.66 -3.46 -14.64
C PRO A 130 12.83 -3.26 -15.93
N MET A 131 12.28 -4.35 -16.48
CA MET A 131 11.48 -4.34 -17.71
C MET A 131 9.98 -4.14 -17.47
N ARG A 132 9.55 -3.90 -16.22
CA ARG A 132 8.14 -3.70 -15.86
C ARG A 132 7.92 -2.28 -15.36
N ARG A 133 6.70 -1.76 -15.57
CA ARG A 133 6.26 -0.56 -14.86
C ARG A 133 6.07 -0.92 -13.39
N VAL A 134 6.61 -0.12 -12.49
CA VAL A 134 6.42 -0.26 -11.05
C VAL A 134 5.93 1.09 -10.56
N MET A 135 4.86 1.10 -9.77
CA MET A 135 4.30 2.34 -9.21
C MET A 135 3.83 2.14 -7.77
N ILE A 136 3.73 3.23 -7.03
CA ILE A 136 2.94 3.30 -5.80
C ILE A 136 1.57 3.87 -6.19
N TRP A 137 0.50 3.21 -5.76
CA TRP A 137 -0.86 3.69 -5.90
C TRP A 137 -1.31 4.26 -4.58
N SER A 138 -1.37 5.58 -4.52
CA SER A 138 -1.63 6.38 -3.34
C SER A 138 -2.44 7.63 -3.70
N LEU A 139 -3.19 8.15 -2.74
CA LEU A 139 -3.78 9.49 -2.75
C LEU A 139 -2.98 10.47 -1.87
N ASP A 140 -1.90 10.01 -1.23
CA ASP A 140 -0.99 10.83 -0.42
C ASP A 140 0.06 11.47 -1.33
N VAL A 141 0.23 12.79 -1.20
CA VAL A 141 1.19 13.59 -1.97
C VAL A 141 2.63 13.14 -1.72
N ALA A 142 2.93 12.55 -0.56
CA ALA A 142 4.26 12.01 -0.27
C ALA A 142 4.60 10.79 -1.14
N LEU A 143 3.61 10.10 -1.70
CA LEU A 143 3.78 8.83 -2.41
C LEU A 143 3.18 8.82 -3.83
N ASP A 144 2.34 9.78 -4.22
CA ASP A 144 1.61 9.80 -5.49
C ASP A 144 2.49 9.92 -6.75
N GLY A 145 3.68 10.51 -6.63
CA GLY A 145 4.61 10.73 -7.74
C GLY A 145 5.48 9.52 -8.11
N TYR A 146 5.41 8.42 -7.36
CA TYR A 146 6.31 7.28 -7.56
C TYR A 146 5.79 6.32 -8.64
N ASP A 147 6.22 6.57 -9.88
CA ASP A 147 5.91 5.75 -11.04
C ASP A 147 7.13 5.61 -11.96
N ARG A 148 7.69 4.40 -12.01
CA ARG A 148 8.86 4.09 -12.83
C ARG A 148 8.46 3.27 -14.05
N ALA A 149 8.60 3.89 -15.21
CA ALA A 149 8.46 3.24 -16.51
C ALA A 149 9.45 2.06 -16.70
N PRO A 150 9.13 1.08 -17.56
CA PRO A 150 10.07 0.05 -17.98
C PRO A 150 11.34 0.66 -18.57
N ARG A 151 12.51 0.10 -18.24
CA ARG A 151 13.74 0.44 -18.96
C ARG A 151 13.62 -0.04 -20.41
N ARG A 152 13.91 0.84 -21.36
CA ARG A 152 14.08 0.47 -22.77
C ARG A 152 15.49 -0.09 -22.93
N THR A 153 15.60 -1.26 -23.56
CA THR A 153 16.87 -1.86 -24.00
C THR A 153 17.56 -1.00 -25.03
#